data_AF-A0A660NFT1-F1
#
_entry.id   AF-A0A660NFT1-F1
#
_cell.length_a   1.000
_cell.length_b   1.000
_cell.length_c   1.000
_cell.angle_alpha   90.00
_cell.angle_beta   90.00
_cell.angle_gamma   90.00
#
_symmetry.space_group_name_H-M   'P 1'
#
loop_
_entity.id
_entity.type
_entity.pdbx_description
1 polymer ?
#
loop_
_entity_poly.entity_id
_entity_poly.type
_entity_poly.pdbx_seq_one_letter_code
_entity_poly.pdbx_strand_id
1 'polypeptide(L)'
;MKRRAPAQRSDTTWTDADTQRLQEGLQRLSVTLDETAFAKVVQWARLLKQWNRTFNLLGNSDSAHLIDEHLLDSLAIVPVLERYLPRPEEALVDVGTGAGFPGILLAIVQP
;
A
#
# COMPACT_ATOMS: atom_id res chain seq x y z
N MET A 1 -5.45 30.25 15.72
CA MET A 1 -4.72 29.62 14.61
C MET A 1 -3.64 28.71 15.22
N LYS A 2 -3.89 27.39 15.37
CA LYS A 2 -2.94 26.49 16.03
C LYS A 2 -1.73 26.29 15.10
N ARG A 3 -0.53 26.68 15.55
CA ARG A 3 0.72 26.38 14.84
C ARG A 3 0.85 24.86 14.74
N ARG A 4 0.84 24.31 13.52
CA ARG A 4 1.20 22.90 13.28
C ARG A 4 2.63 22.71 13.76
N ALA A 5 2.85 21.69 14.61
CA ALA A 5 4.18 21.26 15.00
C ALA A 5 5.03 21.01 13.74
N PRO A 6 6.36 21.25 13.76
CA PRO A 6 7.21 20.94 12.63
C PRO A 6 6.99 19.46 12.25
N ALA A 7 6.77 19.19 10.97
CA ALA A 7 6.63 17.84 10.45
C ALA A 7 7.84 17.02 10.96
N GLN A 8 7.56 16.04 11.80
CA GLN A 8 8.57 15.09 12.25
C GLN A 8 9.21 14.51 10.98
N ARG A 9 10.54 14.50 10.90
CA ARG A 9 11.26 13.99 9.72
C ARG A 9 10.94 12.50 9.59
N SER A 10 9.85 12.17 8.90
CA SER A 10 9.44 10.80 8.62
C SER A 10 10.53 10.17 7.77
N ASP A 11 11.11 9.07 8.24
CA ASP A 11 12.10 8.32 7.49
C ASP A 11 11.49 7.85 6.16
N THR A 12 12.04 8.34 5.05
CA THR A 12 11.60 7.98 3.70
C THR A 12 12.26 6.70 3.19
N THR A 13 13.20 6.14 3.96
CA THR A 13 13.94 4.95 3.58
C THR A 13 13.02 3.74 3.59
N TRP A 14 13.14 2.89 2.57
CA TRP A 14 12.55 1.57 2.55
C TRP A 14 13.68 0.55 2.62
N THR A 15 13.64 -0.29 3.63
CA THR A 15 14.73 -1.20 3.99
C THR A 15 14.48 -2.62 3.47
N ASP A 16 15.50 -3.48 3.58
CA ASP A 16 15.33 -4.91 3.31
C ASP A 16 14.39 -5.56 4.33
N ALA A 17 14.40 -5.08 5.59
CA ALA A 17 13.47 -5.53 6.62
C ALA A 17 12.01 -5.17 6.28
N ASP A 18 11.77 -4.00 5.69
CA ASP A 18 10.44 -3.60 5.21
C ASP A 18 9.96 -4.51 4.07
N THR A 19 10.87 -4.83 3.16
CA THR A 19 10.61 -5.77 2.05
C THR A 19 10.26 -7.17 2.58
N GLN A 20 11.06 -7.68 3.51
CA GLN A 20 10.84 -8.99 4.13
C GLN A 20 9.50 -9.03 4.88
N ARG A 21 9.18 -7.98 5.66
CA ARG A 21 7.90 -7.89 6.39
C ARG A 21 6.71 -7.95 5.43
N LEU A 22 6.76 -7.22 4.32
CA LEU A 22 5.71 -7.25 3.31
C LEU A 22 5.57 -8.65 2.69
N GLN A 23 6.68 -9.31 2.36
CA GLN A 23 6.66 -10.68 1.83
C GLN A 23 6.04 -11.68 2.80
N GLU A 24 6.45 -11.65 4.07
CA GLU A 24 5.91 -12.52 5.12
C GLU A 24 4.40 -12.27 5.33
N GLY A 25 3.97 -11.01 5.29
CA GLY A 25 2.55 -10.64 5.37
C GLY A 25 1.74 -11.19 4.21
N LEU A 26 2.21 -11.03 2.98
CA LEU A 26 1.55 -11.56 1.77
C LEU A 26 1.43 -13.09 1.83
N GLN A 27 2.47 -13.78 2.29
CA GLN A 27 2.44 -15.23 2.50
C GLN A 27 1.37 -15.64 3.52
N ARG A 28 1.25 -14.92 4.64
CA ARG A 28 0.20 -15.19 5.66
C ARG A 28 -1.20 -14.97 5.12
N LEU A 29 -1.38 -14.00 4.23
CA LEU A 29 -2.65 -13.70 3.55
C LEU A 29 -2.92 -14.64 2.37
N SER A 30 -2.00 -15.55 2.03
CA SER A 30 -2.07 -16.38 0.81
C SER A 30 -2.22 -15.55 -0.48
N VAL A 31 -1.67 -14.34 -0.51
CA VAL A 31 -1.64 -13.46 -1.68
C VAL A 31 -0.31 -13.66 -2.40
N THR A 32 -0.39 -14.05 -3.67
CA THR A 32 0.80 -14.23 -4.52
C THR A 32 0.89 -13.08 -5.51
N LEU A 33 2.02 -12.38 -5.51
CA LEU A 33 2.34 -11.35 -6.50
C LEU A 33 3.50 -11.82 -7.36
N ASP A 34 3.44 -11.58 -8.66
CA ASP A 34 4.63 -11.75 -9.51
C ASP A 34 5.71 -10.71 -9.17
N GLU A 35 6.93 -10.95 -9.65
CA GLU A 35 8.08 -10.09 -9.37
C GLU A 35 7.85 -8.63 -9.81
N THR A 36 7.13 -8.42 -10.92
CA THR A 36 6.85 -7.10 -11.46
C THR A 36 5.83 -6.35 -10.61
N ALA A 37 4.74 -7.01 -10.23
CA ALA A 37 3.71 -6.46 -9.35
C ALA A 37 4.28 -6.15 -7.97
N PHE A 38 5.06 -7.07 -7.40
CA PHE A 38 5.73 -6.84 -6.11
C PHE A 38 6.68 -5.64 -6.17
N ALA A 39 7.51 -5.54 -7.21
CA ALA A 39 8.42 -4.41 -7.39
C ALA A 39 7.66 -3.07 -7.54
N LYS A 40 6.53 -3.06 -8.25
CA LYS A 40 5.65 -1.88 -8.38
C LYS A 40 5.01 -1.49 -7.05
N VAL A 41 4.54 -2.44 -6.24
CA VAL A 41 4.01 -2.17 -4.89
C VAL A 41 5.08 -1.51 -4.01
N VAL A 42 6.31 -2.05 -4.00
CA VAL A 42 7.43 -1.46 -3.25
C VAL A 42 7.79 -0.07 -3.77
N GLN A 43 7.84 0.12 -5.09
CA GLN A 43 8.09 1.43 -5.70
C GLN A 43 7.02 2.45 -5.30
N TRP A 44 5.75 2.05 -5.34
CA TRP A 44 4.64 2.89 -4.94
C TRP A 44 4.70 3.24 -3.45
N ALA A 45 5.00 2.28 -2.56
CA ALA A 45 5.17 2.55 -1.14
C ALA A 45 6.29 3.57 -0.86
N ARG A 46 7.42 3.48 -1.58
CA ARG A 46 8.52 4.47 -1.50
C ARG A 46 8.05 5.86 -1.94
N LEU A 47 7.33 5.94 -3.05
CA LEU A 47 6.77 7.19 -3.57
C LEU A 47 5.78 7.81 -2.56
N LEU A 48 4.91 6.99 -2.00
CA LEU A 48 3.93 7.41 -1.00
C LEU A 48 4.62 7.97 0.25
N LYS A 49 5.66 7.30 0.77
CA LYS A 49 6.47 7.82 1.89
C LYS A 49 7.12 9.17 1.56
N GLN A 50 7.64 9.32 0.34
CA GLN A 50 8.24 10.58 -0.11
C GLN A 50 7.23 11.74 -0.11
N TRP A 51 6.03 11.51 -0.64
CA TRP A 51 4.99 12.54 -0.73
C TRP A 51 4.25 12.77 0.58
N ASN A 52 4.19 11.78 1.47
CA ASN A 52 3.58 11.93 2.80
C ASN A 52 4.24 13.09 3.59
N ARG A 53 5.54 13.32 3.41
CA ARG A 53 6.26 14.42 4.05
C ARG A 53 5.73 15.81 3.66
N THR A 54 5.25 15.95 2.42
CA THR A 54 4.77 17.23 1.87
C THR A 54 3.28 17.41 2.12
N PHE A 55 2.50 16.32 2.00
CA PHE A 55 1.04 16.40 1.95
C PHE A 55 0.30 15.71 3.10
N ASN A 56 1.00 15.01 4.00
CA ASN A 56 0.41 14.28 5.12
C ASN A 56 -0.73 13.35 4.67
N LEU A 57 -0.41 12.44 3.74
CA LEU A 57 -1.31 11.46 3.14
C LEU A 57 -1.69 10.31 4.10
N LEU A 58 -0.79 9.95 5.01
CA LEU A 58 -0.91 8.82 5.93
C LEU A 58 -0.94 9.25 7.40
N GLY A 59 -0.72 10.53 7.69
CA GLY A 59 -0.42 10.97 9.06
C GLY A 59 1.01 10.62 9.49
N ASN A 60 1.21 10.52 10.81
CA ASN A 60 2.48 10.14 11.42
C ASN A 60 2.58 8.61 11.50
N SER A 61 3.10 8.00 10.43
CA SER A 61 3.20 6.54 10.32
C SER A 61 4.62 6.12 9.93
N ASP A 62 5.13 5.08 10.56
CA ASP A 62 6.40 4.44 10.19
C ASP A 62 6.22 3.39 9.09
N SER A 63 7.30 2.74 8.64
CA SER A 63 7.22 1.70 7.61
C SER A 63 6.36 0.51 8.05
N ALA A 64 6.48 0.08 9.30
CA ALA A 64 5.78 -1.10 9.79
C ALA A 64 4.27 -0.87 9.79
N HIS A 65 3.84 0.31 10.27
CA HIS A 65 2.44 0.72 10.25
C HIS A 65 1.92 0.88 8.81
N LEU A 66 2.69 1.49 7.90
CA LEU A 66 2.32 1.54 6.48
C LEU A 66 2.13 0.13 5.87
N ILE A 67 3.01 -0.80 6.19
CA ILE A 67 2.92 -2.18 5.69
C ILE A 67 1.68 -2.87 6.24
N ASP A 68 1.49 -2.85 7.56
CA ASP A 68 0.45 -3.64 8.20
C ASP A 68 -0.94 -3.04 7.99
N GLU A 69 -1.10 -1.73 8.20
CA GLU A 69 -2.42 -1.07 8.24
C GLU A 69 -2.89 -0.52 6.89
N HIS A 70 -2.02 -0.50 5.88
CA HIS A 70 -2.40 0.00 4.56
C HIS A 70 -2.07 -0.96 3.43
N LEU A 71 -0.81 -1.40 3.30
CA LEU A 71 -0.43 -2.30 2.19
C LEU A 71 -1.09 -3.68 2.33
N LEU A 72 -0.86 -4.36 3.45
CA LEU A 72 -1.37 -5.71 3.68
C LEU A 72 -2.90 -5.72 3.83
N ASP A 73 -3.47 -4.76 4.56
CA ASP A 73 -4.92 -4.60 4.68
C ASP A 73 -5.60 -4.45 3.30
N SER A 74 -5.05 -3.59 2.44
CA SER A 74 -5.58 -3.39 1.08
C SER A 74 -5.41 -4.62 0.17
N LEU A 75 -4.33 -5.37 0.33
CA LEU A 75 -4.06 -6.56 -0.49
C LEU A 75 -4.79 -7.81 0.02
N ALA A 76 -5.25 -7.82 1.27
CA ALA A 76 -6.00 -8.94 1.84
C ALA A 76 -7.31 -9.25 1.09
N ILE A 77 -7.86 -8.28 0.35
CA ILE A 77 -9.09 -8.48 -0.43
C ILE A 77 -8.85 -9.19 -1.77
N VAL A 78 -7.61 -9.27 -2.26
CA VAL A 78 -7.29 -9.85 -3.58
C VAL A 78 -7.86 -11.27 -3.77
N PRO A 79 -7.69 -12.23 -2.83
CA PRO A 79 -8.22 -13.58 -3.03
C PRO A 79 -9.76 -13.62 -3.05
N VAL A 80 -10.41 -12.65 -2.40
CA VAL A 80 -11.87 -12.48 -2.42
C VAL A 80 -12.30 -11.96 -3.79
N LEU A 81 -11.62 -10.95 -4.32
CA LEU A 81 -11.90 -10.41 -5.65
C LEU A 81 -11.70 -11.49 -6.73
N GLU A 82 -10.58 -12.22 -6.72
CA GLU A 82 -10.34 -13.31 -7.69
C GLU A 82 -11.43 -14.39 -7.65
N ARG A 83 -12.01 -14.65 -6.48
CA ARG A 83 -13.08 -15.63 -6.31
C ARG A 83 -14.45 -15.15 -6.79
N TYR A 84 -14.80 -13.91 -6.49
CA TYR A 84 -16.15 -13.38 -6.72
C TYR A 84 -16.27 -12.50 -7.96
N LEU A 85 -15.14 -11.95 -8.41
CA LEU A 85 -14.99 -11.15 -9.62
C LEU A 85 -13.96 -11.79 -10.58
N PRO A 86 -14.23 -12.98 -11.13
CA PRO A 86 -13.22 -13.79 -11.82
C PRO A 86 -12.88 -13.27 -13.22
N ARG A 87 -13.54 -12.22 -13.71
CA ARG A 87 -13.37 -11.73 -15.07
C ARG A 87 -12.59 -10.41 -15.08
N PRO A 88 -11.54 -10.28 -15.93
CA PRO A 88 -10.70 -9.09 -15.96
C PRO A 88 -11.44 -7.82 -16.41
N GLU A 89 -12.55 -7.95 -17.13
CA GLU A 89 -13.37 -6.80 -17.57
C GLU A 89 -14.32 -6.24 -16.50
N GLU A 90 -14.33 -6.79 -15.29
CA GLU A 90 -15.21 -6.32 -14.22
C GLU A 90 -14.67 -5.03 -13.60
N ALA A 91 -15.41 -3.94 -13.80
CA ALA A 91 -15.02 -2.62 -13.32
C ALA A 91 -15.17 -2.51 -11.79
N LEU A 92 -14.10 -2.09 -11.11
CA LEU A 92 -14.10 -1.74 -9.69
C LEU A 92 -14.02 -0.21 -9.52
N VAL A 93 -14.74 0.32 -8.53
CA VAL A 93 -14.63 1.72 -8.11
C VAL A 93 -14.19 1.78 -6.65
N ASP A 94 -13.16 2.58 -6.38
CA ASP A 94 -12.70 2.90 -5.04
C ASP A 94 -13.23 4.27 -4.62
N VAL A 95 -14.23 4.29 -3.74
CA VAL A 95 -14.90 5.51 -3.29
C VAL A 95 -14.21 6.04 -2.03
N GLY A 96 -13.56 7.20 -2.15
CA GLY A 96 -12.88 7.84 -1.02
C GLY A 96 -11.44 7.39 -0.81
N THR A 97 -10.76 6.94 -1.86
CA THR A 97 -9.42 6.33 -1.84
C THR A 97 -8.32 7.12 -1.10
N GLY A 98 -8.49 8.43 -0.90
CA GLY A 98 -7.56 9.26 -0.13
C GLY A 98 -6.13 9.19 -0.68
N ALA A 99 -5.24 8.49 0.04
CA ALA A 99 -3.86 8.25 -0.37
C ALA A 99 -3.70 7.19 -1.50
N GLY A 100 -4.80 6.64 -2.02
CA GLY A 100 -4.82 5.66 -3.11
C GLY A 100 -5.09 4.22 -2.68
N PHE A 101 -5.60 3.99 -1.47
CA PHE A 101 -5.89 2.66 -0.95
C PHE A 101 -7.40 2.35 -0.99
N PRO A 102 -7.80 1.12 -1.34
CA PRO A 102 -6.98 0.04 -1.91
C PRO A 102 -6.72 0.20 -3.42
N GLY A 103 -7.36 1.17 -4.09
CA GLY A 103 -7.49 1.23 -5.56
C GLY A 103 -6.20 1.20 -6.37
N ILE A 104 -5.15 1.94 -5.98
CA ILE A 104 -3.88 1.93 -6.72
C ILE A 104 -3.17 0.58 -6.57
N LEU A 105 -3.22 -0.02 -5.39
CA LEU A 105 -2.63 -1.34 -5.16
C LEU A 105 -3.34 -2.40 -6.00
N LEU A 106 -4.68 -2.38 -6.02
CA LEU A 106 -5.47 -3.29 -6.84
C LEU A 106 -5.14 -3.12 -8.32
N ALA A 107 -5.03 -1.88 -8.83
CA ALA A 107 -4.62 -1.63 -10.21
C ALA A 107 -3.18 -2.09 -10.54
N ILE A 108 -2.31 -2.22 -9.53
CA ILE A 108 -0.95 -2.77 -9.71
C ILE A 108 -0.99 -4.29 -9.81
N VAL A 109 -1.78 -4.96 -8.96
CA VAL A 109 -1.76 -6.43 -8.81
C VAL A 109 -2.79 -7.15 -9.67
N GLN A 110 -3.83 -6.44 -10.12
CA GLN A 110 -4.93 -6.89 -10.97
C GLN A 110 -5.22 -5.78 -12.02
N PRO A 111 -4.31 -5.59 -13.01
CA PRO A 111 -4.37 -4.46 -13.95
C PRO A 111 -5.45 -4.57 -15.02
#